data_AF-A0A2N5WW21-F1
#
_entry.id   AF-A0A2N5WW21-F1
#
_cell.length_a   1.000
_cell.length_b   1.000
_cell.length_c   1.000
_cell.angle_alpha   90.00
_cell.angle_beta   90.00
_cell.angle_gamma   90.00
#
_symmetry.space_group_name_H-M   'P 1'
#
loop_
_entity.id
_entity.type
_entity.pdbx_description
1 polymer ?
#
loop_
_entity_poly.entity_id
_entity_poly.type
_entity_poly.pdbx_seq_one_letter_code
_entity_poly.pdbx_strand_id
1 'polypeptide(L)'
;MTATADSPDDLAALLTEEGQALLEVLRDHDPAQELALATRLRRDHPAPLVSAALAQARLRQRAAAKFGEDARRMYFTPNGVEQSTRAAVAD
;
A
#
# COMPACT_ATOMS: atom_id res chain seq x y z
N MET A 1 -6.64 -18.02 -2.00
CA MET A 1 -5.98 -17.07 -2.92
C MET A 1 -5.72 -15.78 -2.17
N THR A 2 -4.53 -15.67 -1.58
CA THR A 2 -4.08 -14.43 -0.92
C THR A 2 -3.70 -13.46 -2.03
N ALA A 3 -4.43 -12.36 -2.17
CA ALA A 3 -4.15 -11.33 -3.17
C ALA A 3 -2.83 -10.62 -2.79
N THR A 4 -1.72 -11.13 -3.30
CA THR A 4 -0.46 -10.40 -3.29
C THR A 4 -0.53 -9.38 -4.42
N ALA A 5 -0.52 -8.10 -4.08
CA ALA A 5 -0.38 -7.02 -5.06
C ALA A 5 1.03 -7.12 -5.66
N ASP A 6 1.14 -7.78 -6.81
CA ASP A 6 2.42 -8.08 -7.47
C ASP A 6 2.34 -7.92 -9.00
N SER A 7 1.16 -7.60 -9.55
CA SER A 7 0.97 -7.54 -11.00
C SER A 7 1.13 -6.11 -11.53
N PRO A 8 1.66 -5.92 -12.76
CA PRO A 8 1.68 -4.60 -13.42
C PRO A 8 0.28 -3.99 -13.54
N ASP A 9 -0.75 -4.83 -13.64
CA ASP A 9 -2.16 -4.42 -13.63
C ASP A 9 -2.61 -3.82 -12.29
N ASP A 10 -2.08 -4.30 -11.16
CA ASP A 10 -2.37 -3.73 -9.84
C ASP A 10 -1.79 -2.33 -9.73
N LEU A 11 -0.57 -2.12 -10.21
CA LEU A 11 0.05 -0.80 -10.24
C LEU A 11 -0.73 0.15 -11.16
N ALA A 12 -1.09 -0.29 -12.36
CA ALA A 12 -1.90 0.51 -13.28
C ALA A 12 -3.24 0.93 -12.65
N ALA A 13 -3.91 0.01 -11.94
CA ALA A 13 -5.15 0.30 -11.23
C ALA A 13 -4.96 1.34 -10.11
N LEU A 14 -3.85 1.25 -9.36
CA LEU A 14 -3.53 2.22 -8.31
C LEU A 14 -3.25 3.63 -8.85
N LEU A 15 -2.70 3.75 -10.07
CA LEU A 15 -2.38 5.05 -10.68
C LEU A 15 -3.62 5.80 -11.22
N THR A 16 -4.80 5.18 -11.23
CA THR A 16 -6.07 5.84 -11.56
C THR A 16 -6.50 6.83 -10.47
N GLU A 17 -7.43 7.75 -10.78
CA GLU A 17 -8.01 8.67 -9.80
C GLU A 17 -8.67 7.93 -8.62
N GLU A 18 -9.40 6.84 -8.91
CA GLU A 18 -10.02 5.99 -7.89
C GLU A 18 -8.96 5.31 -7.00
N GLY A 19 -7.88 4.81 -7.61
CA GLY A 19 -6.75 4.25 -6.90
C GLY A 19 -6.04 5.28 -5.99
N GLN A 20 -5.82 6.50 -6.47
CA GLN A 20 -5.26 7.58 -5.65
C GLN A 20 -6.16 7.93 -4.47
N ALA A 21 -7.48 8.04 -4.71
CA ALA A 21 -8.45 8.35 -3.66
C ALA A 21 -8.45 7.27 -2.56
N LEU A 22 -8.39 5.99 -2.93
CA LEU A 22 -8.27 4.90 -1.96
C LEU A 22 -6.95 4.97 -1.17
N LEU A 23 -5.84 5.27 -1.82
CA LEU A 23 -4.55 5.44 -1.14
C LEU A 23 -4.52 6.64 -0.17
N GLU A 24 -5.27 7.71 -0.46
CA GLU A 24 -5.45 8.82 0.48
C GLU A 24 -6.28 8.42 1.70
N VAL A 25 -7.42 7.73 1.48
CA VAL A 25 -8.25 7.21 2.58
C VAL A 25 -7.45 6.28 3.50
N LEU A 26 -6.53 5.50 2.93
CA LEU A 26 -5.71 4.53 3.65
C LEU A 26 -4.43 5.11 4.25
N ARG A 27 -4.10 6.39 4.03
CA ARG A 27 -2.79 6.98 4.37
C ARG A 27 -2.39 6.77 5.83
N ASP A 28 -3.32 7.01 6.75
CA ASP A 28 -3.10 6.93 8.20
C ASP A 28 -4.13 6.01 8.86
N HIS A 29 -4.60 5.00 8.14
CA HIS A 29 -5.55 4.03 8.70
C HIS A 29 -4.90 3.22 9.84
N ASP A 30 -5.69 2.93 10.86
CA ASP A 30 -5.30 2.02 11.93
C ASP A 30 -5.32 0.57 11.42
N PRO A 31 -4.20 -0.17 11.48
CA PRO A 31 -4.16 -1.59 11.12
C PRO A 31 -5.20 -2.44 11.86
N ALA A 32 -5.59 -2.08 13.08
CA ALA A 32 -6.64 -2.78 13.83
C ALA A 32 -8.04 -2.63 13.20
N GLN A 33 -8.27 -1.56 12.41
CA GLN A 33 -9.53 -1.29 11.71
C GLN A 33 -9.51 -1.75 10.26
N GLU A 34 -8.40 -2.30 9.79
CA GLU A 34 -8.17 -2.56 8.37
C GLU A 34 -9.20 -3.51 7.76
N LEU A 35 -9.59 -4.58 8.48
CA LEU A 35 -10.61 -5.52 7.98
C LEU A 35 -11.97 -4.83 7.81
N ALA A 36 -12.39 -4.04 8.80
CA ALA A 36 -13.64 -3.29 8.74
C ALA A 36 -13.63 -2.26 7.60
N LEU A 37 -12.49 -1.58 7.42
CA LEU A 37 -12.28 -0.63 6.34
C LEU A 37 -12.31 -1.32 4.97
N ALA A 38 -11.65 -2.47 4.83
CA ALA A 38 -11.68 -3.28 3.61
C ALA A 38 -13.12 -3.71 3.26
N THR A 39 -13.88 -4.19 4.24
CA THR A 39 -15.29 -4.57 4.05
C THR A 39 -16.14 -3.38 3.60
N ARG A 40 -15.93 -2.19 4.17
CA ARG A 40 -16.64 -0.98 3.77
C ARG A 40 -16.29 -0.57 2.33
N LEU A 41 -15.01 -0.47 2.01
CA LEU A 41 -14.54 -0.02 0.69
C LEU A 41 -14.97 -0.97 -0.43
N ARG A 42 -14.99 -2.29 -0.17
CA ARG A 42 -15.45 -3.28 -1.16
C ARG A 42 -16.94 -3.20 -1.53
N ARG A 43 -17.75 -2.40 -0.83
CA ARG A 43 -19.15 -2.17 -1.21
C ARG A 43 -19.26 -1.21 -2.40
N ASP A 44 -18.33 -0.26 -2.47
CA ASP A 44 -18.37 0.85 -3.43
C ASP A 44 -17.26 0.73 -4.49
N HIS A 45 -16.27 -0.14 -4.28
CA HIS A 45 -15.08 -0.28 -5.12
C HIS A 45 -14.78 -1.73 -5.52
N PRO A 46 -14.12 -1.97 -6.67
CA PRO A 46 -13.69 -3.30 -7.07
C PRO A 46 -12.78 -3.97 -6.03
N ALA A 47 -13.10 -5.23 -5.68
CA ALA A 47 -12.33 -5.96 -4.67
C ALA A 47 -10.83 -6.10 -4.98
N PRO A 48 -10.38 -6.27 -6.25
CA PRO A 48 -8.96 -6.26 -6.58
C PRO A 48 -8.29 -4.91 -6.27
N LEU A 49 -8.92 -3.79 -6.62
CA LEU A 49 -8.40 -2.44 -6.38
C LEU A 49 -8.25 -2.15 -4.88
N VAL A 50 -9.26 -2.50 -4.07
CA VAL A 50 -9.20 -2.34 -2.60
C VAL A 50 -8.05 -3.18 -2.02
N SER A 51 -7.86 -4.40 -2.54
CA SER A 51 -6.78 -5.29 -2.05
C SER A 51 -5.40 -4.74 -2.41
N ALA A 52 -5.23 -4.23 -3.63
CA ALA A 52 -4.00 -3.56 -4.07
C ALA A 52 -3.68 -2.32 -3.23
N ALA A 53 -4.69 -1.49 -2.94
CA ALA A 53 -4.52 -0.27 -2.16
C ALA A 53 -4.12 -0.55 -0.71
N LEU A 54 -4.74 -1.54 -0.07
CA LEU A 54 -4.39 -2.00 1.28
C LEU A 54 -2.97 -2.57 1.34
N ALA A 55 -2.59 -3.39 0.35
CA ALA A 55 -1.24 -3.92 0.27
C ALA A 55 -0.21 -2.77 0.17
N GLN A 56 -0.44 -1.80 -0.71
CA GLN A 56 0.44 -0.63 -0.86
C GLN A 56 0.49 0.23 0.41
N ALA A 57 -0.66 0.46 1.08
CA ALA A 57 -0.71 1.21 2.34
C ALA A 57 0.14 0.57 3.44
N ARG A 58 0.07 -0.76 3.60
CA ARG A 58 0.93 -1.50 4.54
C ARG A 58 2.41 -1.37 4.18
N LEU A 59 2.76 -1.43 2.90
CA LEU A 59 4.14 -1.25 2.46
C LEU A 59 4.64 0.17 2.75
N ARG A 60 3.82 1.21 2.55
CA ARG A 60 4.15 2.60 2.92
C ARG A 60 4.38 2.75 4.43
N GLN A 61 3.54 2.14 5.26
CA GLN A 61 3.73 2.14 6.72
C GLN A 61 5.05 1.48 7.13
N ARG A 62 5.40 0.33 6.53
CA ARG A 62 6.71 -0.33 6.76
C ARG A 62 7.88 0.53 6.28
N ALA A 63 7.73 1.14 5.11
CA ALA A 63 8.77 1.96 4.48
C ALA A 63 8.99 3.29 5.21
N ALA A 64 8.01 3.80 5.97
CA ALA A 64 8.14 5.02 6.77
C ALA A 64 9.32 4.96 7.76
N ALA A 65 9.68 3.77 8.26
CA ALA A 65 10.86 3.59 9.10
C ALA A 65 12.19 3.95 8.39
N LYS A 66 12.24 3.86 7.06
CA LYS A 66 13.43 4.13 6.24
C LYS A 66 13.36 5.45 5.48
N PHE A 67 12.18 5.81 4.98
CA PHE A 67 11.99 6.96 4.09
C PHE A 67 11.20 8.10 4.74
N GLY A 68 10.80 7.97 6.00
CA GLY A 68 10.05 8.99 6.72
C GLY A 68 8.70 9.30 6.06
N GLU A 69 8.33 10.58 6.06
CA GLU A 69 7.06 11.04 5.50
C GLU A 69 6.94 10.82 3.98
N ASP A 70 8.06 10.81 3.27
CA ASP A 70 8.07 10.62 1.81
C ASP A 70 7.56 9.24 1.40
N ALA A 71 7.68 8.24 2.29
CA ALA A 71 7.11 6.90 2.09
C ALA A 71 5.61 6.96 1.76
N ARG A 72 4.87 7.94 2.29
CA ARG A 72 3.42 8.08 2.08
C ARG A 72 3.04 8.35 0.61
N ARG A 73 3.98 8.82 -0.22
CA ARG A 73 3.74 9.15 -1.64
C ARG A 73 4.37 8.13 -2.60
N MET A 74 5.29 7.30 -2.11
CA MET A 74 6.02 6.32 -2.91
C MET A 74 5.19 5.06 -3.20
N TYR A 75 5.58 4.31 -4.21
CA TYR A 75 5.03 2.99 -4.52
C TYR A 75 6.07 1.93 -4.22
N PHE A 76 5.66 0.90 -3.50
CA PHE A 76 6.50 -0.22 -3.14
C PHE A 76 5.91 -1.51 -3.70
N THR A 77 6.79 -2.46 -3.95
CA THR A 77 6.44 -3.86 -4.20
C THR A 77 6.80 -4.68 -2.96
N PRO A 78 6.15 -5.84 -2.72
CA PRO A 78 6.49 -6.70 -1.59
C PRO A 78 7.99 -7.04 -1.53
N ASN A 79 8.59 -7.38 -2.68
CA ASN A 79 10.03 -7.65 -2.80
C ASN A 79 10.90 -6.41 -2.50
N GLY A 80 10.44 -5.21 -2.82
CA GLY A 80 11.19 -3.96 -2.59
C GLY A 80 11.30 -3.58 -1.10
N VAL A 81 10.36 -4.02 -0.27
CA VAL A 81 10.39 -3.75 1.18
C VAL A 81 11.24 -4.79 1.93
N GLU A 82 11.25 -6.05 1.50
CA GLU A 82 12.00 -7.13 2.18
C GLU A 82 13.48 -7.20 1.79
N GLN A 83 13.87 -6.70 0.61
CA GLN A 83 15.28 -6.58 0.20
C GLN A 83 16.01 -5.36 0.78
N SER A 84 15.34 -4.53 1.59
CA SER A 84 16.02 -3.48 2.37
C SER A 84 16.56 -4.04 3.68
N THR A 85 17.48 -5.02 3.61
CA THR A 85 18.45 -5.21 4.68
C THR A 85 19.22 -3.90 4.86
N ARG A 86 19.49 -3.54 6.11
CA ARG A 86 20.01 -2.24 6.54
C ARG A 86 21.24 -1.83 5.72
N ALA A 87 21.11 -0.80 4.88
CA ALA A 87 22.24 0.01 4.47
C ALA A 87 22.30 1.20 5.43
N ALA A 88 22.85 0.97 6.62
CA ALA A 88 23.63 2.02 7.25
C ALA A 88 24.90 2.14 6.39
N VAL A 89 24.91 3.11 5.49
CA VAL A 89 26.16 3.62 4.89
C VAL A 89 26.13 5.13 5.06
N ALA A 90 26.65 5.53 6.21
CA ALA A 90 27.28 6.80 6.55
C ALA A 90 28.05 6.44 7.85
N ASP A 91 29.37 6.41 7.94
CA ASP A 91 30.50 6.89 7.12
C ASP A 91 31.61 5.82 7.17
#